data_AF-A0A939V442-F1
#
_entry.id   AF-A0A939V442-F1
#
_cell.length_a   1.000
_cell.length_b   1.000
_cell.length_c   1.000
_cell.angle_alpha   90.00
_cell.angle_beta   90.00
_cell.angle_gamma   90.00
#
_symmetry.space_group_name_H-M   'P 1'
#
loop_
_entity.id
_entity.type
_entity.pdbx_description
1 polymer ?
#
loop_
_entity_poly.entity_id
_entity_poly.type
_entity_poly.pdbx_seq_one_letter_code
_entity_poly.pdbx_strand_id
1 'polypeptide(L)'
;GYAVCYIPGTLNPDGTPTARKVRIVSGYGLIVGDIPVTKENKDDVLGNGKKEAVYIPETNTLELNENINLHSDGITNLNQDLTIKVNKDVKIDTTCNYAILIFKETTITGPGKLTLSAPSAEFTIQIITGGLKIIDANIELTSNYMGIASEYKTVSLTIENSYLSASARDTAVGFIAGKIDLRCVKITEPEDGKLSDLSGLTYYIGTANNASARSVKLEPSHNWGEWKVTTPAQVGKKGVETRTCSDCGRKETREIPAVDPTATPTPGSTATPTTKPSATPADTEPTKAAVPTNAATVTLKLDKTKADLVCGKTLTLKASLKGSSSKISWKSSDNKIATVDANGKITAKQAGQVTVTATAAGKSATCTVQVLFKDVTNAKDFWYAPTYYLVNKDVVKGYDKQTLFKPANVCTRAQMVTFIWRLKGEPAPKTKTCKFSDVKKTDYFYKACIWGNENHIVEGYKDGTFGPQIVCARRHAVTFLWRLANKPKSSSTKNKFKDVKKSDYFYQATLWASEKKILAGYSDGTFRPNGDCLRRQMVTFLYKYDKYINLK
;
A
#
# COMPACT_ATOMS: atom_id res chain seq x y z
N GLY A 1 -15.90 25.42 -23.46
CA GLY A 1 -15.60 25.41 -24.90
C GLY A 1 -14.70 26.57 -25.21
N TYR A 2 -13.51 26.30 -25.73
CA TYR A 2 -12.57 27.30 -26.26
C TYR A 2 -12.23 26.89 -27.69
N ALA A 3 -12.27 27.84 -28.63
CA ALA A 3 -12.16 27.56 -30.07
C ALA A 3 -10.71 27.52 -30.59
N VAL A 4 -9.72 27.81 -29.73
CA VAL A 4 -8.30 27.87 -30.08
C VAL A 4 -7.48 27.28 -28.94
N CYS A 5 -6.72 26.22 -29.21
CA CYS A 5 -5.70 25.71 -28.30
C CYS A 5 -4.32 26.15 -28.80
N TYR A 6 -3.63 26.98 -28.03
CA TYR A 6 -2.27 27.43 -28.37
C TYR A 6 -1.25 26.44 -27.80
N ILE A 7 -0.54 25.70 -28.65
CA ILE A 7 0.62 24.89 -28.25
C ILE A 7 1.85 25.82 -28.30
N PRO A 8 2.57 26.03 -27.19
CA PRO A 8 3.73 26.93 -27.19
C PRO A 8 4.94 26.31 -27.89
N GLY A 9 5.00 26.47 -29.21
CA GLY A 9 6.21 26.37 -30.01
C GLY A 9 6.70 27.76 -30.40
N THR A 10 8.00 27.99 -30.25
CA THR A 10 8.84 29.11 -30.74
C THR A 10 8.16 30.44 -31.17
N LEU A 11 8.60 31.52 -30.55
CA LEU A 11 8.42 32.88 -31.09
C LEU A 11 9.25 33.05 -32.37
N ASN A 12 8.76 33.86 -33.29
CA ASN A 12 9.55 34.44 -34.37
C ASN A 12 10.66 35.36 -33.78
N PRO A 13 11.70 35.71 -34.56
CA PRO A 13 12.75 36.64 -34.11
C PRO A 13 12.27 38.05 -33.72
N ASP A 14 11.07 38.45 -34.15
CA ASP A 14 10.38 39.69 -33.80
C ASP A 14 9.52 39.60 -32.52
N GLY A 15 9.51 38.44 -31.86
CA GLY A 15 8.70 38.17 -30.66
C GLY A 15 7.25 37.77 -30.94
N THR A 16 6.83 37.64 -32.21
CA THR A 16 5.46 37.21 -32.55
C THR A 16 5.27 35.69 -32.39
N PRO A 17 4.10 35.19 -31.96
CA PRO A 17 3.89 33.75 -31.75
C PRO A 17 3.65 33.00 -33.07
N THR A 18 4.35 31.88 -33.31
CA THR A 18 4.15 31.07 -34.53
C THR A 18 2.88 30.20 -34.45
N ALA A 19 1.73 30.80 -34.80
CA ALA A 19 0.44 30.12 -34.82
C ALA A 19 0.35 29.06 -35.95
N ARG A 20 0.73 27.80 -35.67
CA ARG A 20 0.77 26.73 -36.69
C ARG A 20 -0.50 25.87 -36.86
N LYS A 21 -1.53 25.99 -36.02
CA LYS A 21 -2.88 25.39 -36.24
C LYS A 21 -3.90 25.95 -35.23
N VAL A 22 -4.98 26.57 -35.72
CA VAL A 22 -6.19 26.81 -34.91
C VAL A 22 -7.01 25.52 -34.91
N ARG A 23 -7.30 24.96 -33.72
CA ARG A 23 -8.12 23.74 -33.57
C ARG A 23 -9.35 24.01 -32.71
N ILE A 24 -10.53 23.68 -33.24
CA ILE A 24 -11.77 23.63 -32.48
C ILE A 24 -11.74 22.37 -31.62
N VAL A 25 -11.64 22.54 -30.31
CA VAL A 25 -11.59 21.42 -29.36
C VAL A 25 -13.00 20.93 -29.06
N SER A 26 -13.20 19.61 -29.11
CA SER A 26 -14.50 18.99 -28.86
C SER A 26 -14.99 19.19 -27.41
N GLY A 27 -16.29 18.96 -27.19
CA GLY A 27 -16.89 18.98 -25.86
C GLY A 27 -16.28 18.00 -24.86
N TYR A 28 -15.60 16.94 -25.34
CA TYR A 28 -14.95 15.92 -24.52
C TYR A 28 -13.44 16.14 -24.34
N GLY A 29 -12.85 17.15 -24.99
CA GLY A 29 -11.44 17.53 -24.79
C GLY A 29 -10.42 16.41 -25.04
N LEU A 30 -10.79 15.39 -25.84
CA LEU A 30 -9.97 14.25 -26.23
C LEU A 30 -9.83 14.26 -27.76
N ILE A 31 -8.60 14.04 -28.22
CA ILE A 31 -8.23 13.89 -29.63
C ILE A 31 -7.43 12.58 -29.76
N VAL A 32 -7.70 11.80 -30.81
CA VAL A 32 -6.98 10.57 -31.14
C VAL A 32 -6.77 10.55 -32.66
N GLY A 33 -5.51 10.52 -33.13
CA GLY A 33 -5.24 10.91 -34.51
C GLY A 33 -5.63 12.37 -34.73
N ASP A 34 -6.02 12.76 -35.94
CA ASP A 34 -6.63 14.08 -36.18
C ASP A 34 -8.09 14.18 -35.71
N ILE A 35 -8.69 13.14 -35.12
CA ILE A 35 -10.13 13.06 -34.86
C ILE A 35 -10.44 13.57 -33.44
N PRO A 36 -11.19 14.68 -33.28
CA PRO A 36 -11.74 15.07 -32.00
C PRO A 36 -12.86 14.11 -31.61
N VAL A 37 -12.87 13.65 -30.35
CA VAL A 37 -13.95 12.79 -29.84
C VAL A 37 -15.17 13.65 -29.53
N THR A 38 -16.29 13.30 -30.13
CA THR A 38 -17.60 13.96 -30.07
C THR A 38 -18.65 13.01 -29.47
N LYS A 39 -19.91 13.42 -29.42
CA LYS A 39 -20.98 12.58 -28.86
C LYS A 39 -21.39 11.51 -29.88
N GLU A 40 -21.16 11.81 -31.15
CA GLU A 40 -21.58 11.07 -32.33
C GLU A 40 -20.57 9.95 -32.68
N ASN A 41 -19.27 10.17 -32.44
CA ASN A 41 -18.19 9.20 -32.73
C ASN A 41 -17.57 8.55 -31.48
N LYS A 42 -18.11 8.74 -30.27
CA LYS A 42 -17.50 8.19 -29.04
C LYS A 42 -17.32 6.65 -29.07
N ASP A 43 -18.21 5.95 -29.76
CA ASP A 43 -18.22 4.49 -29.85
C ASP A 43 -17.33 3.93 -30.98
N ASP A 44 -16.74 4.82 -31.81
CA ASP A 44 -15.76 4.53 -32.87
C ASP A 44 -14.89 5.77 -33.10
N VAL A 45 -13.91 5.97 -32.21
CA VAL A 45 -13.09 7.18 -32.15
C VAL A 45 -12.21 7.38 -33.40
N LEU A 46 -11.88 6.29 -34.10
CA LEU A 46 -11.07 6.31 -35.32
C LEU A 46 -11.92 6.38 -36.61
N GLY A 47 -13.25 6.32 -36.51
CA GLY A 47 -14.18 6.43 -37.63
C GLY A 47 -14.05 5.34 -38.69
N ASN A 48 -13.52 4.16 -38.33
CA ASN A 48 -13.23 3.07 -39.26
C ASN A 48 -14.15 1.85 -39.09
N GLY A 49 -15.17 1.95 -38.24
CA GLY A 49 -16.18 0.92 -37.96
C GLY A 49 -15.70 -0.23 -37.06
N LYS A 50 -14.41 -0.30 -36.72
CA LYS A 50 -13.82 -1.47 -36.04
C LYS A 50 -13.76 -1.35 -34.51
N LYS A 51 -14.01 -0.16 -33.95
CA LYS A 51 -14.00 0.08 -32.48
C LYS A 51 -12.67 -0.26 -31.79
N GLU A 52 -11.57 -0.11 -32.53
CA GLU A 52 -10.20 -0.35 -32.06
C GLU A 52 -9.85 0.52 -30.83
N ALA A 53 -10.44 1.71 -30.74
CA ALA A 53 -10.53 2.53 -29.54
C ALA A 53 -11.97 3.02 -29.30
N VAL A 54 -12.45 2.88 -28.06
CA VAL A 54 -13.81 3.29 -27.63
C VAL A 54 -13.69 4.27 -26.48
N TYR A 55 -14.43 5.37 -26.53
CA TYR A 55 -14.46 6.36 -25.47
C TYR A 55 -15.77 6.32 -24.69
N ILE A 56 -15.67 6.28 -23.36
CA ILE A 56 -16.75 6.22 -22.38
C ILE A 56 -16.77 7.56 -21.63
N PRO A 57 -17.59 8.54 -22.04
CA PRO A 57 -17.63 9.86 -21.42
C PRO A 57 -18.09 9.86 -19.97
N GLU A 58 -18.89 8.88 -19.57
CA GLU A 58 -19.47 8.78 -18.24
C GLU A 58 -18.38 8.52 -17.16
N THR A 59 -17.22 8.03 -17.58
CA THR A 59 -16.04 7.76 -16.73
C THR A 59 -14.75 8.41 -17.26
N ASN A 60 -14.83 9.23 -18.31
CA ASN A 60 -13.68 9.74 -19.08
C ASN A 60 -12.65 8.64 -19.40
N THR A 61 -13.10 7.48 -19.86
CA THR A 61 -12.23 6.33 -20.15
C THR A 61 -12.10 6.09 -21.65
N LEU A 62 -10.87 6.06 -22.16
CA LEU A 62 -10.54 5.55 -23.49
C LEU A 62 -10.11 4.08 -23.34
N GLU A 63 -10.92 3.15 -23.82
CA GLU A 63 -10.59 1.74 -23.88
C GLU A 63 -9.84 1.43 -25.18
N LEU A 64 -8.65 0.84 -25.06
CA LEU A 64 -7.84 0.38 -26.17
C LEU A 64 -8.09 -1.12 -26.37
N ASN A 65 -8.61 -1.48 -27.54
CA ASN A 65 -9.13 -2.80 -27.84
C ASN A 65 -8.40 -3.52 -28.98
N GLU A 66 -7.65 -2.82 -29.83
CA GLU A 66 -6.80 -3.41 -30.89
C GLU A 66 -5.54 -2.56 -31.11
N ASN A 67 -4.63 -3.01 -31.96
CA ASN A 67 -3.49 -2.21 -32.41
C ASN A 67 -3.96 -0.97 -33.20
N ILE A 68 -3.29 0.17 -33.00
CA ILE A 68 -3.66 1.46 -33.59
C ILE A 68 -2.45 2.04 -34.34
N ASN A 69 -2.70 2.54 -35.55
CA ASN A 69 -1.72 3.30 -36.32
C ASN A 69 -2.16 4.77 -36.36
N LEU A 70 -1.34 5.70 -35.84
CA LEU A 70 -1.63 7.14 -35.81
C LEU A 70 -0.67 7.92 -36.72
N HIS A 71 -1.23 8.64 -37.70
CA HIS A 71 -0.45 9.23 -38.80
C HIS A 71 -0.17 10.75 -38.69
N SER A 72 -0.74 11.45 -37.71
CA SER A 72 -0.69 12.92 -37.60
C SER A 72 -0.55 13.47 -36.17
N ASP A 73 -1.51 13.19 -35.29
CA ASP A 73 -1.49 13.50 -33.86
C ASP A 73 -1.59 12.21 -33.02
N GLY A 74 -0.95 12.17 -31.84
CA GLY A 74 -1.13 11.12 -30.85
C GLY A 74 -2.42 11.27 -30.01
N ILE A 75 -2.59 10.41 -29.01
CA ILE A 75 -3.69 10.55 -28.03
C ILE A 75 -3.44 11.82 -27.19
N THR A 76 -4.39 12.75 -27.18
CA THR A 76 -4.23 14.04 -26.50
C THR A 76 -5.41 14.34 -25.57
N ASN A 77 -5.17 14.54 -24.26
CA ASN A 77 -6.19 15.02 -23.32
C ASN A 77 -5.96 16.49 -22.94
N LEU A 78 -6.83 17.37 -23.44
CA LEU A 78 -6.68 18.83 -23.36
C LEU A 78 -7.32 19.43 -22.11
N ASN A 79 -8.58 19.08 -21.84
CA ASN A 79 -9.42 19.82 -20.89
C ASN A 79 -9.85 19.03 -19.65
N GLN A 80 -9.73 17.71 -19.66
CA GLN A 80 -10.15 16.86 -18.54
C GLN A 80 -9.21 15.67 -18.30
N ASP A 81 -9.24 15.18 -17.06
CA ASP A 81 -8.53 13.97 -16.65
C ASP A 81 -9.02 12.77 -17.46
N LEU A 82 -8.09 11.89 -17.86
CA LEU A 82 -8.33 10.77 -18.77
C LEU A 82 -7.91 9.45 -18.13
N THR A 83 -8.73 8.41 -18.23
CA THR A 83 -8.29 7.04 -18.00
C THR A 83 -8.06 6.36 -19.34
N ILE A 84 -6.86 5.81 -19.57
CA ILE A 84 -6.58 4.94 -20.73
C ILE A 84 -6.56 3.51 -20.21
N LYS A 85 -7.50 2.68 -20.68
CA LYS A 85 -7.69 1.31 -20.22
C LYS A 85 -7.23 0.31 -21.28
N VAL A 86 -6.21 -0.47 -20.95
CA VAL A 86 -5.53 -1.42 -21.85
C VAL A 86 -6.11 -2.81 -21.60
N ASN A 87 -7.16 -3.16 -22.36
CA ASN A 87 -7.95 -4.38 -22.12
C ASN A 87 -7.20 -5.67 -22.49
N LYS A 88 -6.29 -5.61 -23.47
CA LYS A 88 -5.37 -6.67 -23.90
C LYS A 88 -4.10 -6.04 -24.48
N ASP A 89 -3.14 -6.85 -24.92
CA ASP A 89 -1.92 -6.36 -25.56
C ASP A 89 -2.26 -5.52 -26.80
N VAL A 90 -1.80 -4.28 -26.82
CA VAL A 90 -2.07 -3.26 -27.83
C VAL A 90 -0.77 -2.54 -28.18
N LYS A 91 -0.48 -2.43 -29.47
CA LYS A 91 0.56 -1.58 -30.01
C LYS A 91 -0.05 -0.30 -30.57
N ILE A 92 0.49 0.86 -30.17
CA ILE A 92 0.28 2.13 -30.87
C ILE A 92 1.57 2.45 -31.63
N ASP A 93 1.54 2.27 -32.95
CA ASP A 93 2.57 2.80 -33.83
C ASP A 93 2.17 4.21 -34.27
N THR A 94 3.13 5.12 -34.28
CA THR A 94 2.87 6.50 -34.66
C THR A 94 4.02 7.16 -35.43
N THR A 95 3.67 7.89 -36.48
CA THR A 95 4.59 8.78 -37.20
C THR A 95 4.50 10.23 -36.70
N CYS A 96 3.77 10.46 -35.61
CA CYS A 96 3.50 11.78 -35.04
C CYS A 96 4.67 12.29 -34.19
N ASN A 97 4.61 13.56 -33.78
CA ASN A 97 5.56 14.14 -32.83
C ASN A 97 5.46 13.54 -31.40
N TYR A 98 4.40 12.77 -31.11
CA TYR A 98 4.17 12.06 -29.86
C TYR A 98 3.15 10.92 -30.02
N ALA A 99 3.23 9.90 -29.15
CA ALA A 99 2.16 8.89 -29.02
C ALA A 99 1.07 9.34 -28.05
N ILE A 100 1.45 9.99 -26.93
CA ILE A 100 0.51 10.55 -25.95
C ILE A 100 0.97 11.94 -25.49
N LEU A 101 0.08 12.94 -25.54
CA LEU A 101 0.32 14.32 -25.09
C LEU A 101 -0.67 14.70 -23.96
N ILE A 102 -0.12 15.13 -22.82
CA ILE A 102 -0.87 15.20 -21.56
C ILE A 102 -0.99 16.65 -21.05
N PHE A 103 -2.21 17.19 -20.96
CA PHE A 103 -2.49 18.49 -20.32
C PHE A 103 -3.30 18.40 -19.01
N LYS A 104 -3.84 17.23 -18.68
CA LYS A 104 -4.58 16.94 -17.44
C LYS A 104 -4.18 15.57 -16.89
N GLU A 105 -4.63 15.17 -15.70
CA GLU A 105 -4.16 13.91 -15.10
C GLU A 105 -4.61 12.71 -15.95
N THR A 106 -3.64 11.96 -16.47
CA THR A 106 -3.88 10.76 -17.28
C THR A 106 -3.48 9.52 -16.50
N THR A 107 -4.38 8.55 -16.38
CA THR A 107 -4.12 7.25 -15.73
C THR A 107 -4.16 6.14 -16.79
N ILE A 108 -3.03 5.48 -17.02
CA ILE A 108 -2.95 4.26 -17.83
C ILE A 108 -3.09 3.06 -16.89
N THR A 109 -4.03 2.16 -17.20
CA THR A 109 -4.34 0.98 -16.38
C THR A 109 -4.83 -0.19 -17.23
N GLY A 110 -4.72 -1.43 -16.76
CA GLY A 110 -5.34 -2.59 -17.39
C GLY A 110 -4.36 -3.75 -17.62
N PRO A 111 -4.88 -4.99 -17.73
CA PRO A 111 -4.06 -6.20 -17.74
C PRO A 111 -3.18 -6.36 -18.99
N GLY A 112 -3.49 -5.66 -20.09
CA GLY A 112 -2.74 -5.73 -21.33
C GLY A 112 -1.43 -4.95 -21.33
N LYS A 113 -0.50 -5.34 -22.20
CA LYS A 113 0.71 -4.60 -22.52
C LYS A 113 0.44 -3.52 -23.57
N LEU A 114 0.72 -2.26 -23.22
CA LEU A 114 0.73 -1.13 -24.15
C LEU A 114 2.14 -0.89 -24.69
N THR A 115 2.40 -1.25 -25.95
CA THR A 115 3.64 -0.87 -26.64
C THR A 115 3.42 0.43 -27.41
N LEU A 116 4.16 1.48 -27.07
CA LEU A 116 4.15 2.77 -27.77
C LEU A 116 5.43 2.91 -28.60
N SER A 117 5.27 3.14 -29.90
CA SER A 117 6.33 3.19 -30.90
C SER A 117 6.22 4.49 -31.67
N ALA A 118 7.14 5.43 -31.41
CA ALA A 118 7.10 6.78 -31.96
C ALA A 118 8.47 7.17 -32.57
N PRO A 119 8.90 6.51 -33.66
CA PRO A 119 10.25 6.71 -34.23
C PRO A 119 10.49 8.12 -34.80
N SER A 120 9.44 8.83 -35.22
CA SER A 120 9.56 10.22 -35.72
C SER A 120 9.40 11.27 -34.62
N ALA A 121 9.16 10.85 -33.38
CA ALA A 121 8.84 11.74 -32.27
C ALA A 121 10.08 12.21 -31.48
N GLU A 122 10.01 13.45 -31.00
CA GLU A 122 10.89 13.96 -29.95
C GLU A 122 10.51 13.36 -28.57
N PHE A 123 9.23 13.02 -28.37
CA PHE A 123 8.70 12.47 -27.12
C PHE A 123 7.77 11.27 -27.40
N THR A 124 7.94 10.09 -26.77
CA THR A 124 6.88 9.06 -26.85
C THR A 124 5.65 9.48 -26.02
N ILE A 125 5.88 9.93 -24.79
CA ILE A 125 4.88 10.55 -23.92
C ILE A 125 5.38 11.91 -23.43
N GLN A 126 4.66 12.97 -23.73
CA GLN A 126 4.97 14.33 -23.26
C GLN A 126 3.92 14.81 -22.25
N ILE A 127 4.37 15.29 -21.09
CA ILE A 127 3.49 15.90 -20.08
C ILE A 127 3.69 17.42 -20.10
N ILE A 128 2.67 18.15 -20.56
CA ILE A 128 2.65 19.62 -20.56
C ILE A 128 2.13 20.13 -19.21
N THR A 129 0.97 19.65 -18.77
CA THR A 129 0.37 20.00 -17.49
C THR A 129 -0.37 18.80 -16.87
N GLY A 130 -0.55 18.79 -15.54
CA GLY A 130 -1.12 17.65 -14.82
C GLY A 130 -0.08 16.59 -14.51
N GLY A 131 -0.34 15.34 -14.89
CA GLY A 131 0.53 14.23 -14.51
C GLY A 131 0.12 12.91 -15.16
N LEU A 132 1.07 11.96 -15.16
CA LEU A 132 0.87 10.60 -15.64
C LEU A 132 0.87 9.64 -14.45
N LYS A 133 -0.16 8.80 -14.38
CA LYS A 133 -0.21 7.63 -13.49
C LYS A 133 -0.20 6.37 -14.35
N ILE A 134 0.63 5.40 -14.01
CA ILE A 134 0.63 4.06 -14.59
C ILE A 134 0.33 3.11 -13.44
N ILE A 135 -0.86 2.52 -13.41
CA ILE A 135 -1.40 1.74 -12.28
C ILE A 135 -1.97 0.42 -12.79
N ASP A 136 -1.46 -0.70 -12.30
CA ASP A 136 -1.86 -2.04 -12.74
C ASP A 136 -1.78 -2.21 -14.28
N ALA A 137 -0.70 -1.72 -14.91
CA ALA A 137 -0.48 -1.75 -16.36
C ALA A 137 0.95 -2.14 -16.76
N ASN A 138 1.10 -2.69 -17.96
CA ASN A 138 2.41 -2.96 -18.55
C ASN A 138 2.64 -2.03 -19.75
N ILE A 139 3.74 -1.26 -19.73
CA ILE A 139 4.08 -0.34 -20.82
C ILE A 139 5.47 -0.66 -21.37
N GLU A 140 5.62 -0.52 -22.68
CA GLU A 140 6.89 -0.55 -23.39
C GLU A 140 6.97 0.65 -24.32
N LEU A 141 8.04 1.44 -24.22
CA LEU A 141 8.26 2.63 -25.04
C LEU A 141 9.50 2.44 -25.91
N THR A 142 9.37 2.75 -27.19
CA THR A 142 10.50 2.90 -28.10
C THR A 142 10.47 4.31 -28.68
N SER A 143 11.51 5.09 -28.38
CA SER A 143 11.72 6.46 -28.86
C SER A 143 13.05 6.59 -29.58
N ASN A 144 13.12 7.54 -30.52
CA ASN A 144 14.40 7.94 -31.11
C ASN A 144 15.06 9.12 -30.38
N TYR A 145 14.35 9.81 -29.46
CA TYR A 145 14.86 10.96 -28.72
C TYR A 145 14.57 10.82 -27.21
N MET A 146 13.34 11.09 -26.76
CA MET A 146 12.92 10.93 -25.36
C MET A 146 11.69 10.01 -25.18
N GLY A 147 11.70 9.21 -24.11
CA GLY A 147 10.62 8.28 -23.77
C GLY A 147 9.44 8.97 -23.08
N ILE A 148 9.53 9.18 -21.76
CA ILE A 148 8.57 10.00 -20.99
C ILE A 148 9.27 11.29 -20.56
N ALA A 149 8.77 12.46 -20.96
CA ALA A 149 9.37 13.71 -20.47
C ALA A 149 8.39 14.85 -20.19
N SER A 150 8.87 15.82 -19.40
CA SER A 150 8.19 17.10 -19.18
C SER A 150 9.17 18.24 -18.97
N GLU A 151 8.86 19.35 -19.63
CA GLU A 151 9.58 20.61 -19.50
C GLU A 151 9.04 21.52 -18.38
N TYR A 152 7.91 21.13 -17.77
CA TYR A 152 7.12 22.00 -16.90
C TYR A 152 7.31 21.66 -15.43
N LYS A 153 7.49 22.69 -14.59
CA LYS A 153 7.98 22.54 -13.19
C LYS A 153 6.98 21.96 -12.18
N THR A 154 5.75 21.68 -12.60
CA THR A 154 4.62 21.35 -11.71
C THR A 154 3.87 20.10 -12.14
N VAL A 155 4.55 19.14 -12.76
CA VAL A 155 3.96 17.86 -13.19
C VAL A 155 4.27 16.71 -12.23
N SER A 156 3.53 15.61 -12.37
CA SER A 156 3.81 14.37 -11.65
C SER A 156 3.92 13.13 -12.55
N LEU A 157 4.75 12.17 -12.11
CA LEU A 157 4.79 10.82 -12.65
C LEU A 157 4.65 9.84 -11.50
N THR A 158 3.61 9.00 -11.54
CA THR A 158 3.36 7.93 -10.58
C THR A 158 3.36 6.59 -11.31
N ILE A 159 4.14 5.63 -10.84
CA ILE A 159 4.09 4.24 -11.34
C ILE A 159 3.85 3.31 -10.15
N GLU A 160 2.76 2.54 -10.20
CA GLU A 160 2.34 1.65 -9.12
C GLU A 160 1.90 0.29 -9.70
N ASN A 161 2.43 -0.81 -9.16
CA ASN A 161 2.14 -2.19 -9.58
C ASN A 161 2.20 -2.39 -11.12
N SER A 162 3.20 -1.80 -11.77
CA SER A 162 3.23 -1.65 -13.23
C SER A 162 4.63 -1.88 -13.82
N TYR A 163 4.68 -2.44 -15.03
CA TYR A 163 5.90 -2.58 -15.82
C TYR A 163 6.11 -1.35 -16.72
N LEU A 164 7.35 -0.88 -16.85
CA LEU A 164 7.71 0.16 -17.82
C LEU A 164 9.08 -0.17 -18.41
N SER A 165 9.11 -0.74 -19.61
CA SER A 165 10.32 -0.70 -20.45
C SER A 165 10.35 0.61 -21.22
N ALA A 166 11.50 1.25 -21.32
CA ALA A 166 11.66 2.48 -22.09
C ALA A 166 13.05 2.52 -22.72
N SER A 167 13.08 2.45 -24.05
CA SER A 167 14.29 2.63 -24.87
C SER A 167 14.22 3.98 -25.58
N ALA A 168 15.28 4.77 -25.46
CA ALA A 168 15.42 6.07 -26.10
C ALA A 168 16.91 6.38 -26.31
N ARG A 169 17.26 7.12 -27.37
CA ARG A 169 18.66 7.50 -27.64
C ARG A 169 19.22 8.43 -26.57
N ASP A 170 18.45 9.44 -26.17
CA ASP A 170 18.97 10.53 -25.34
C ASP A 170 18.44 10.50 -23.91
N THR A 171 17.13 10.28 -23.70
CA THR A 171 16.55 10.21 -22.33
C THR A 171 15.29 9.35 -22.26
N ALA A 172 15.38 8.19 -21.60
CA ALA A 172 14.23 7.31 -21.39
C ALA A 172 13.13 7.94 -20.50
N VAL A 173 13.53 8.66 -19.44
CA VAL A 173 12.62 9.41 -18.53
C VAL A 173 13.28 10.71 -18.04
N GLY A 174 12.70 11.88 -18.32
CA GLY A 174 13.32 13.19 -18.02
C GLY A 174 12.34 14.28 -17.53
N PHE A 175 12.70 15.02 -16.48
CA PHE A 175 11.85 16.05 -15.88
C PHE A 175 12.64 17.28 -15.43
N ILE A 176 12.21 18.48 -15.84
CA ILE A 176 12.88 19.75 -15.48
C ILE A 176 12.66 20.12 -14.00
N ALA A 177 11.44 19.94 -13.49
CA ALA A 177 11.14 19.80 -12.06
C ALA A 177 9.76 19.17 -11.87
N GLY A 178 9.58 18.29 -10.90
CA GLY A 178 8.30 17.62 -10.67
C GLY A 178 8.38 16.56 -9.57
N LYS A 179 7.25 15.96 -9.22
CA LYS A 179 7.20 14.86 -8.25
C LYS A 179 7.15 13.51 -8.98
N ILE A 180 8.20 12.72 -8.83
CA ILE A 180 8.31 11.36 -9.36
C ILE A 180 8.14 10.36 -8.19
N ASP A 181 7.17 9.44 -8.29
CA ASP A 181 6.89 8.38 -7.30
C ASP A 181 6.91 7.00 -8.02
N LEU A 182 7.99 6.25 -7.87
CA LEU A 182 8.22 4.97 -8.56
C LEU A 182 8.06 3.78 -7.59
N ARG A 183 7.12 2.87 -7.89
CA ARG A 183 6.82 1.69 -7.06
C ARG A 183 6.66 0.44 -7.93
N CYS A 184 7.37 -0.64 -7.57
CA CYS A 184 7.32 -1.95 -8.23
C CYS A 184 7.69 -1.97 -9.74
N VAL A 185 8.45 -0.99 -10.22
CA VAL A 185 8.85 -0.87 -11.63
C VAL A 185 9.99 -1.82 -12.02
N LYS A 186 9.97 -2.35 -13.25
CA LYS A 186 11.12 -2.99 -13.93
C LYS A 186 11.29 -2.30 -15.30
N ILE A 187 12.51 -1.86 -15.59
CA ILE A 187 12.95 -1.14 -16.80
C ILE A 187 14.14 -1.92 -17.41
N THR A 188 14.28 -1.94 -18.73
CA THR A 188 15.33 -2.66 -19.48
C THR A 188 15.78 -1.86 -20.70
N GLU A 189 17.09 -1.85 -20.98
CA GLU A 189 17.70 -1.29 -22.20
C GLU A 189 17.94 -2.39 -23.27
N PRO A 190 18.12 -2.05 -24.57
CA PRO A 190 18.35 -3.04 -25.64
C PRO A 190 19.81 -3.56 -25.73
N GLU A 191 19.92 -4.86 -25.47
CA GLU A 191 20.91 -5.90 -25.89
C GLU A 191 22.44 -5.68 -25.93
N ASP A 192 23.01 -4.50 -26.21
CA ASP A 192 24.48 -4.38 -26.41
C ASP A 192 25.28 -4.12 -25.10
N GLY A 193 24.59 -3.93 -23.97
CA GLY A 193 25.18 -3.68 -22.65
C GLY A 193 24.64 -4.63 -21.57
N LYS A 194 25.51 -5.46 -20.97
CA LYS A 194 25.13 -6.34 -19.85
C LYS A 194 24.62 -5.55 -18.65
N LEU A 195 23.40 -5.84 -18.19
CA LEU A 195 22.85 -5.27 -16.95
C LEU A 195 22.40 -6.34 -15.96
N SER A 196 23.35 -6.76 -15.12
CA SER A 196 23.06 -7.38 -13.83
C SER A 196 22.71 -6.29 -12.81
N ASP A 197 21.48 -6.35 -12.31
CA ASP A 197 20.93 -5.51 -11.23
C ASP A 197 20.73 -4.00 -11.57
N LEU A 198 19.83 -3.32 -10.84
CA LEU A 198 19.41 -1.93 -11.12
C LEU A 198 20.45 -0.89 -10.66
N SER A 199 21.73 -1.24 -10.75
CA SER A 199 22.79 -0.51 -10.06
C SER A 199 23.23 0.78 -10.77
N GLY A 200 22.76 1.07 -11.99
CA GLY A 200 23.31 2.11 -12.88
C GLY A 200 22.34 3.03 -13.64
N LEU A 201 21.02 3.05 -13.35
CA LEU A 201 20.10 3.97 -14.05
C LEU A 201 20.38 5.45 -13.70
N THR A 202 20.63 6.25 -14.74
CA THR A 202 20.99 7.67 -14.66
C THR A 202 19.78 8.53 -15.01
N TYR A 203 18.99 8.91 -14.01
CA TYR A 203 17.84 9.83 -14.19
C TYR A 203 18.29 11.28 -14.10
N TYR A 204 18.03 12.07 -15.13
CA TYR A 204 18.44 13.47 -15.20
C TYR A 204 17.39 14.42 -14.59
N ILE A 205 17.75 15.08 -13.47
CA ILE A 205 17.00 16.23 -12.93
C ILE A 205 17.69 17.51 -13.39
N GLY A 206 17.10 18.20 -14.37
CA GLY A 206 17.63 19.41 -14.99
C GLY A 206 16.86 19.78 -16.27
N THR A 207 17.17 20.93 -16.87
CA THR A 207 16.62 21.31 -18.19
C THR A 207 17.08 20.33 -19.27
N ALA A 208 16.17 19.85 -20.12
CA ALA A 208 16.45 18.83 -21.15
C ALA A 208 17.66 19.13 -22.06
N ASN A 209 17.99 20.42 -22.23
CA ASN A 209 18.98 20.90 -23.19
C ASN A 209 20.28 21.41 -22.54
N ASN A 210 20.64 21.04 -21.30
CA ASN A 210 21.83 21.63 -20.66
C ASN A 210 22.59 20.77 -19.62
N ALA A 211 23.91 20.98 -19.56
CA ALA A 211 24.92 20.12 -18.89
C ALA A 211 24.96 20.15 -17.35
N SER A 212 23.85 20.53 -16.69
CA SER A 212 23.74 20.63 -15.23
C SER A 212 22.80 19.59 -14.60
N ALA A 213 22.32 18.64 -15.40
CA ALA A 213 21.41 17.61 -14.95
C ALA A 213 22.06 16.63 -13.95
N ARG A 214 21.47 16.47 -12.76
CA ARG A 214 21.95 15.53 -11.75
C ARG A 214 21.36 14.14 -11.96
N SER A 215 22.24 13.13 -11.98
CA SER A 215 21.86 11.73 -11.95
C SER A 215 21.32 11.33 -10.56
N VAL A 216 20.08 10.85 -10.50
CA VAL A 216 19.46 10.36 -9.25
C VAL A 216 19.06 8.90 -9.40
N LYS A 217 19.88 8.00 -8.86
CA LYS A 217 19.57 6.58 -8.79
C LYS A 217 18.44 6.33 -7.77
N LEU A 218 17.28 5.95 -8.28
CA LEU A 218 16.12 5.55 -7.47
C LEU A 218 16.05 4.02 -7.36
N GLU A 219 15.99 3.52 -6.13
CA GLU A 219 15.82 2.09 -5.83
C GLU A 219 14.33 1.73 -5.80
N PRO A 220 13.75 1.02 -6.80
CA PRO A 220 12.33 0.70 -6.80
C PRO A 220 11.98 -0.25 -5.64
N SER A 221 10.85 0.01 -4.99
CA SER A 221 10.34 -0.90 -3.96
C SER A 221 9.79 -2.18 -4.59
N HIS A 222 10.20 -3.35 -4.10
CA HIS A 222 9.69 -4.65 -4.53
C HIS A 222 8.96 -5.38 -3.39
N ASN A 223 7.88 -6.08 -3.72
CA ASN A 223 7.11 -6.93 -2.80
C ASN A 223 7.63 -8.37 -2.87
N TRP A 224 8.76 -8.62 -2.21
CA TRP A 224 9.40 -9.92 -2.23
C TRP A 224 8.61 -10.97 -1.44
N GLY A 225 8.29 -12.10 -2.10
CA GLY A 225 7.78 -13.29 -1.43
C GLY A 225 8.80 -13.96 -0.51
N GLU A 226 8.43 -15.09 0.07
CA GLU A 226 9.30 -15.83 0.99
C GLU A 226 10.52 -16.43 0.28
N TRP A 227 11.63 -16.51 1.03
CA TRP A 227 12.82 -17.24 0.61
C TRP A 227 12.52 -18.75 0.64
N LYS A 228 12.78 -19.43 -0.48
CA LYS A 228 12.68 -20.88 -0.62
C LYS A 228 14.09 -21.44 -0.81
N VAL A 229 14.47 -22.43 -0.01
CA VAL A 229 15.72 -23.17 -0.22
C VAL A 229 15.67 -23.86 -1.57
N THR A 230 16.48 -23.41 -2.52
CA THR A 230 16.63 -23.99 -3.86
C THR A 230 17.81 -24.96 -3.91
N THR A 231 18.75 -24.84 -2.97
CA THR A 231 19.85 -25.78 -2.76
C THR A 231 20.13 -25.86 -1.25
N PRO A 232 19.88 -27.00 -0.59
CA PRO A 232 20.18 -27.15 0.84
C PRO A 232 21.68 -26.98 1.13
N ALA A 233 22.01 -26.42 2.31
CA ALA A 233 23.39 -26.45 2.79
C ALA A 233 23.77 -27.86 3.24
N GLN A 234 25.04 -28.22 3.07
CA GLN A 234 25.61 -29.50 3.47
C GLN A 234 26.86 -29.29 4.34
N VAL A 235 27.40 -30.36 4.92
CA VAL A 235 28.67 -30.30 5.63
C VAL A 235 29.77 -29.83 4.68
N GLY A 236 30.44 -28.72 5.01
CA GLY A 236 31.49 -28.11 4.18
C GLY A 236 31.03 -27.45 2.87
N LYS A 237 29.73 -27.44 2.53
CA LYS A 237 29.20 -26.79 1.31
C LYS A 237 28.02 -25.87 1.60
N LYS A 238 28.09 -24.63 1.12
CA LYS A 238 27.01 -23.64 1.24
C LYS A 238 25.76 -24.08 0.46
N GLY A 239 24.59 -23.68 0.96
CA GLY A 239 23.33 -23.76 0.24
C GLY A 239 22.96 -22.44 -0.44
N VAL A 240 21.82 -22.42 -1.12
CA VAL A 240 21.22 -21.24 -1.75
C VAL A 240 19.71 -21.24 -1.50
N GLU A 241 19.18 -20.09 -1.10
CA GLU A 241 17.75 -19.82 -1.14
C GLU A 241 17.42 -18.70 -2.14
N THR A 242 16.25 -18.83 -2.76
CA THR A 242 15.72 -17.92 -3.77
C THR A 242 14.35 -17.42 -3.34
N ARG A 243 14.10 -16.11 -3.42
CA ARG A 243 12.75 -15.56 -3.33
C ARG A 243 12.31 -14.94 -4.64
N THR A 244 11.00 -14.77 -4.81
CA THR A 244 10.40 -14.19 -6.02
C THR A 244 9.48 -13.04 -5.63
N CYS A 245 9.59 -11.90 -6.29
CA CYS A 245 8.66 -10.79 -6.13
C CYS A 245 7.26 -11.23 -6.60
N SER A 246 6.24 -11.10 -5.74
CA SER A 246 4.86 -11.46 -6.11
C SER A 246 4.32 -10.59 -7.23
N ASP A 247 4.78 -9.34 -7.28
CA ASP A 247 4.20 -8.30 -8.13
C ASP A 247 4.87 -8.26 -9.52
N CYS A 248 6.16 -8.64 -9.63
CA CYS A 248 6.91 -8.53 -10.90
C CYS A 248 7.74 -9.77 -11.29
N GLY A 249 7.60 -10.91 -10.57
CA GLY A 249 8.24 -12.18 -10.93
C GLY A 249 9.78 -12.22 -10.85
N ARG A 250 10.44 -11.08 -10.54
CA ARG A 250 11.90 -11.00 -10.35
C ARG A 250 12.33 -11.97 -9.25
N LYS A 251 13.49 -12.61 -9.42
CA LYS A 251 14.08 -13.51 -8.43
C LYS A 251 15.30 -12.87 -7.79
N GLU A 252 15.46 -13.09 -6.49
CA GLU A 252 16.62 -12.70 -5.68
C GLU A 252 17.17 -13.96 -5.03
N THR A 253 18.48 -14.15 -5.01
CA THR A 253 19.16 -15.32 -4.43
C THR A 253 20.06 -14.88 -3.27
N ARG A 254 20.27 -15.75 -2.28
CA ARG A 254 21.30 -15.56 -1.24
C ARG A 254 21.84 -16.90 -0.75
N GLU A 255 23.09 -16.89 -0.29
CA GLU A 255 23.76 -18.06 0.25
C GLU A 255 23.24 -18.44 1.64
N ILE A 256 23.18 -19.75 1.89
CA ILE A 256 22.98 -20.36 3.21
C ILE A 256 24.34 -20.87 3.68
N PRO A 257 24.83 -20.53 4.88
CA PRO A 257 26.09 -21.05 5.41
C PRO A 257 26.15 -22.58 5.39
N ALA A 258 27.34 -23.14 5.19
CA ALA A 258 27.58 -24.58 5.28
C ALA A 258 27.23 -25.10 6.69
N VAL A 259 26.82 -26.37 6.78
CA VAL A 259 26.53 -27.00 8.07
C VAL A 259 27.86 -27.30 8.78
N ASP A 260 28.02 -26.75 9.98
CA ASP A 260 29.19 -26.99 10.84
C ASP A 260 29.01 -28.33 11.57
N PRO A 261 29.93 -29.30 11.41
CA PRO A 261 29.84 -30.60 12.07
C PRO A 261 30.03 -30.54 13.60
N THR A 262 30.41 -29.39 14.18
CA THR A 262 30.65 -29.22 15.62
C THR A 262 29.46 -28.66 16.41
N ALA A 263 28.37 -28.26 15.75
CA ALA A 263 27.22 -27.64 16.40
C ALA A 263 26.34 -28.66 17.16
N THR A 264 26.48 -28.74 18.49
CA THR A 264 25.67 -29.62 19.34
C THR A 264 24.21 -29.12 19.47
N PRO A 265 23.18 -29.97 19.30
CA PRO A 265 21.78 -29.55 19.39
C PRO A 265 21.30 -29.38 20.83
N THR A 266 20.55 -28.30 21.11
CA THR A 266 19.81 -28.10 22.36
C THR A 266 18.33 -28.48 22.17
N PRO A 267 17.74 -29.40 22.95
CA PRO A 267 16.36 -29.86 22.75
C PRO A 267 15.32 -29.05 23.56
N GLY A 268 14.15 -28.82 22.95
CA GLY A 268 12.96 -28.23 23.56
C GLY A 268 12.26 -27.22 22.63
N SER A 269 10.98 -27.33 22.28
CA SER A 269 9.95 -28.32 22.63
C SER A 269 8.96 -28.43 21.45
N THR A 270 8.51 -29.65 21.14
CA THR A 270 7.53 -29.90 20.06
C THR A 270 6.26 -30.52 20.66
N ALA A 271 5.09 -30.04 20.25
CA ALA A 271 3.84 -30.80 20.36
C ALA A 271 3.96 -32.08 19.48
N THR A 272 3.19 -33.16 19.63
CA THR A 272 1.79 -33.34 20.07
C THR A 272 1.65 -34.81 20.57
N PRO A 273 0.46 -35.32 20.92
CA PRO A 273 -0.17 -36.22 19.94
C PRO A 273 -1.71 -36.20 19.89
N THR A 274 -2.24 -36.73 18.79
CA THR A 274 -3.66 -37.09 18.58
C THR A 274 -3.73 -38.52 18.03
N THR A 275 -4.68 -39.35 18.49
CA THR A 275 -5.42 -40.34 17.66
C THR A 275 -6.58 -41.02 18.43
N LYS A 276 -7.42 -41.77 17.69
CA LYS A 276 -8.77 -42.30 18.03
C LYS A 276 -8.77 -43.72 18.67
N PRO A 277 -9.94 -44.23 19.16
CA PRO A 277 -10.06 -45.47 19.95
C PRO A 277 -10.50 -46.72 19.18
N SER A 278 -10.43 -47.90 19.82
CA SER A 278 -11.35 -49.05 19.61
C SER A 278 -11.28 -50.11 20.74
N ALA A 279 -12.36 -50.92 20.84
CA ALA A 279 -12.53 -52.21 21.55
C ALA A 279 -12.77 -52.28 23.09
N THR A 280 -13.85 -53.01 23.42
CA THR A 280 -14.24 -53.63 24.73
C THR A 280 -14.14 -55.16 24.58
N PRO A 281 -14.18 -56.04 25.63
CA PRO A 281 -15.39 -56.29 26.46
C PRO A 281 -15.18 -56.74 27.95
N ALA A 282 -16.31 -56.80 28.70
CA ALA A 282 -16.56 -57.58 29.95
C ALA A 282 -15.75 -57.21 31.24
N ASP A 283 -16.24 -57.39 32.48
CA ASP A 283 -17.48 -58.04 32.98
C ASP A 283 -17.94 -57.52 34.38
N THR A 284 -19.13 -57.97 34.83
CA THR A 284 -19.69 -58.03 36.21
C THR A 284 -20.19 -56.78 36.99
N GLU A 285 -21.47 -56.88 37.42
CA GLU A 285 -22.18 -56.12 38.48
C GLU A 285 -21.74 -56.57 39.91
N PRO A 286 -22.10 -55.90 41.04
CA PRO A 286 -23.36 -55.19 41.35
C PRO A 286 -23.15 -53.73 41.87
N THR A 287 -24.09 -52.95 42.46
CA THR A 287 -25.46 -53.21 42.97
C THR A 287 -26.41 -51.98 42.86
N LYS A 288 -27.70 -52.21 43.12
CA LYS A 288 -28.87 -51.29 43.10
C LYS A 288 -28.85 -50.12 44.10
N ALA A 289 -29.06 -48.89 43.61
CA ALA A 289 -29.60 -47.74 44.36
C ALA A 289 -30.56 -46.91 43.47
N ALA A 290 -31.49 -46.16 44.06
CA ALA A 290 -32.67 -45.63 43.36
C ALA A 290 -32.46 -44.30 42.59
N VAL A 291 -33.41 -44.04 41.70
CA VAL A 291 -33.47 -42.98 40.66
C VAL A 291 -33.43 -41.54 41.23
N PRO A 292 -32.83 -40.59 40.48
CA PRO A 292 -33.58 -39.37 40.16
C PRO A 292 -33.78 -39.21 38.65
N THR A 293 -35.02 -38.91 38.26
CA THR A 293 -35.44 -38.84 36.85
C THR A 293 -34.63 -37.78 36.10
N ASN A 294 -34.00 -38.19 35.00
CA ASN A 294 -33.10 -37.34 34.22
C ASN A 294 -33.86 -36.16 33.58
N ALA A 295 -33.85 -35.00 34.25
CA ALA A 295 -34.41 -33.77 33.72
C ALA A 295 -33.61 -33.34 32.47
N ALA A 296 -34.26 -33.40 31.31
CA ALA A 296 -33.62 -33.16 30.01
C ALA A 296 -32.86 -31.82 30.00
N THR A 297 -31.53 -31.90 29.97
CA THR A 297 -30.69 -30.74 30.26
C THR A 297 -30.73 -29.74 29.10
N VAL A 298 -31.28 -28.55 29.36
CA VAL A 298 -31.39 -27.50 28.33
C VAL A 298 -30.00 -27.03 27.90
N THR A 299 -29.69 -27.13 26.61
CA THR A 299 -28.40 -26.70 26.03
C THR A 299 -28.60 -25.85 24.79
N LEU A 300 -27.84 -24.76 24.69
CA LEU A 300 -27.80 -23.84 23.55
C LEU A 300 -26.36 -23.82 23.00
N LYS A 301 -26.20 -24.05 21.70
CA LYS A 301 -24.90 -24.01 21.00
C LYS A 301 -24.99 -23.17 19.73
N LEU A 302 -23.87 -22.57 19.34
CA LEU A 302 -23.68 -21.94 18.03
C LEU A 302 -22.85 -22.83 17.12
N ASP A 303 -23.04 -22.71 15.81
CA ASP A 303 -22.18 -23.32 14.79
C ASP A 303 -20.76 -22.75 14.78
N LYS A 304 -20.59 -21.49 15.24
CA LYS A 304 -19.30 -20.80 15.31
C LYS A 304 -19.16 -20.02 16.61
N THR A 305 -17.98 -20.11 17.24
CA THR A 305 -17.59 -19.31 18.40
C THR A 305 -16.67 -18.13 18.04
N LYS A 306 -16.09 -18.14 16.84
CA LYS A 306 -15.32 -17.04 16.25
C LYS A 306 -15.61 -16.93 14.74
N ALA A 307 -15.56 -15.72 14.18
CA ALA A 307 -15.64 -15.50 12.74
C ALA A 307 -14.97 -14.18 12.34
N ASP A 308 -14.36 -14.16 11.16
CA ASP A 308 -13.87 -12.94 10.51
C ASP A 308 -14.88 -12.53 9.43
N LEU A 309 -15.24 -11.24 9.34
CA LEU A 309 -16.26 -10.74 8.42
C LEU A 309 -15.87 -9.37 7.83
N VAL A 310 -15.75 -9.28 6.50
CA VAL A 310 -15.36 -8.02 5.84
C VAL A 310 -16.48 -6.97 5.91
N CYS A 311 -16.14 -5.70 6.12
CA CYS A 311 -17.07 -4.56 6.11
C CYS A 311 -18.01 -4.59 4.89
N GLY A 312 -19.31 -4.48 5.13
CA GLY A 312 -20.35 -4.54 4.10
C GLY A 312 -20.78 -5.97 3.70
N LYS A 313 -20.21 -7.02 4.30
CA LYS A 313 -20.65 -8.41 4.13
C LYS A 313 -21.52 -8.87 5.30
N THR A 314 -22.21 -9.99 5.11
CA THR A 314 -23.11 -10.59 6.10
C THR A 314 -22.74 -12.03 6.43
N LEU A 315 -23.02 -12.46 7.65
CA LEU A 315 -22.84 -13.84 8.12
C LEU A 315 -24.06 -14.24 8.95
N THR A 316 -24.70 -15.37 8.65
CA THR A 316 -25.73 -15.92 9.53
C THR A 316 -25.12 -16.97 10.46
N LEU A 317 -25.32 -16.81 11.76
CA LEU A 317 -24.99 -17.82 12.77
C LEU A 317 -26.18 -18.76 12.96
N LYS A 318 -25.91 -20.06 13.09
CA LYS A 318 -26.93 -21.07 13.38
C LYS A 318 -26.86 -21.44 14.85
N ALA A 319 -27.99 -21.29 15.55
CA ALA A 319 -28.13 -21.66 16.94
C ALA A 319 -28.95 -22.94 17.08
N SER A 320 -28.46 -23.88 17.88
CA SER A 320 -29.10 -25.17 18.17
C SER A 320 -29.50 -25.23 19.64
N LEU A 321 -30.79 -25.24 19.92
CA LEU A 321 -31.38 -25.42 21.25
C LEU A 321 -31.86 -26.87 21.40
N LYS A 322 -31.48 -27.54 22.49
CA LYS A 322 -32.00 -28.86 22.89
C LYS A 322 -32.63 -28.78 24.27
N GLY A 323 -33.67 -29.57 24.51
CA GLY A 323 -34.41 -29.61 25.79
C GLY A 323 -35.40 -28.46 25.99
N SER A 324 -35.60 -27.58 25.02
CA SER A 324 -36.60 -26.50 25.07
C SER A 324 -37.00 -26.05 23.66
N SER A 325 -38.22 -25.53 23.52
CA SER A 325 -38.75 -24.87 22.32
C SER A 325 -38.72 -23.33 22.40
N SER A 326 -38.06 -22.77 23.41
CA SER A 326 -37.98 -21.32 23.63
C SER A 326 -37.41 -20.58 22.42
N LYS A 327 -38.04 -19.47 22.02
CA LYS A 327 -37.54 -18.60 20.95
C LYS A 327 -36.14 -18.08 21.27
N ILE A 328 -35.23 -18.18 20.31
CA ILE A 328 -33.87 -17.65 20.43
C ILE A 328 -33.89 -16.14 20.17
N SER A 329 -33.29 -15.39 21.08
CA SER A 329 -33.05 -13.95 20.97
C SER A 329 -31.58 -13.69 20.65
N TRP A 330 -31.29 -12.62 19.92
CA TRP A 330 -29.94 -12.25 19.47
C TRP A 330 -29.58 -10.83 19.90
N LYS A 331 -28.32 -10.61 20.30
CA LYS A 331 -27.78 -9.30 20.67
C LYS A 331 -26.35 -9.15 20.15
N SER A 332 -26.02 -7.98 19.62
CA SER A 332 -24.64 -7.54 19.36
C SER A 332 -24.17 -6.64 20.51
N SER A 333 -22.89 -6.74 20.90
CA SER A 333 -22.30 -5.85 21.90
C SER A 333 -22.01 -4.44 21.39
N ASP A 334 -21.85 -4.25 20.07
CA ASP A 334 -21.76 -2.92 19.44
C ASP A 334 -22.37 -2.92 18.02
N ASN A 335 -23.55 -2.28 17.92
CA ASN A 335 -24.31 -2.11 16.68
C ASN A 335 -23.68 -1.11 15.68
N LYS A 336 -22.61 -0.40 16.05
CA LYS A 336 -21.77 0.41 15.14
C LYS A 336 -20.79 -0.46 14.38
N ILE A 337 -20.24 -1.50 15.02
CA ILE A 337 -19.31 -2.46 14.41
C ILE A 337 -20.08 -3.48 13.56
N ALA A 338 -21.07 -4.17 14.16
CA ALA A 338 -22.00 -5.02 13.42
C ALA A 338 -23.36 -5.14 14.12
N THR A 339 -24.44 -5.18 13.35
CA THR A 339 -25.79 -5.53 13.84
C THR A 339 -26.10 -7.00 13.61
N VAL A 340 -26.96 -7.59 14.43
CA VAL A 340 -27.54 -8.92 14.23
C VAL A 340 -29.07 -8.80 14.21
N ASP A 341 -29.74 -9.52 13.30
CA ASP A 341 -31.21 -9.56 13.23
C ASP A 341 -31.82 -10.71 14.07
N ALA A 342 -33.15 -10.82 14.05
CA ALA A 342 -33.88 -11.86 14.79
C ALA A 342 -33.57 -13.30 14.32
N ASN A 343 -32.97 -13.47 13.13
CA ASN A 343 -32.61 -14.75 12.53
C ASN A 343 -31.11 -15.09 12.70
N GLY A 344 -30.36 -14.28 13.46
CA GLY A 344 -28.92 -14.46 13.63
C GLY A 344 -28.07 -13.99 12.45
N LYS A 345 -28.64 -13.23 11.50
CA LYS A 345 -27.90 -12.63 10.38
C LYS A 345 -27.18 -11.38 10.85
N ILE A 346 -25.85 -11.48 10.91
CA ILE A 346 -24.93 -10.39 11.22
C ILE A 346 -24.67 -9.58 9.95
N THR A 347 -24.62 -8.26 10.08
CA THR A 347 -24.22 -7.31 9.03
C THR A 347 -23.05 -6.46 9.52
N ALA A 348 -21.87 -6.62 8.90
CA ALA A 348 -20.67 -5.87 9.24
C ALA A 348 -20.74 -4.43 8.70
N LYS A 349 -20.48 -3.45 9.57
CA LYS A 349 -20.54 -2.02 9.24
C LYS A 349 -19.20 -1.31 9.34
N GLN A 350 -18.44 -1.57 10.40
CA GLN A 350 -17.17 -0.89 10.71
C GLN A 350 -16.16 -1.91 11.25
N ALA A 351 -14.88 -1.77 10.91
CA ALA A 351 -13.86 -2.68 11.40
C ALA A 351 -13.65 -2.54 12.91
N GLY A 352 -13.48 -3.68 13.58
CA GLY A 352 -13.44 -3.78 15.04
C GLY A 352 -13.94 -5.15 15.49
N GLN A 353 -13.86 -5.43 16.79
CA GLN A 353 -14.30 -6.70 17.36
C GLN A 353 -15.62 -6.53 18.09
N VAL A 354 -16.53 -7.48 17.92
CA VAL A 354 -17.84 -7.49 18.56
C VAL A 354 -18.25 -8.90 18.96
N THR A 355 -18.91 -9.04 20.11
CA THR A 355 -19.49 -10.30 20.55
C THR A 355 -20.97 -10.32 20.17
N VAL A 356 -21.38 -11.39 19.49
CA VAL A 356 -22.78 -11.67 19.17
C VAL A 356 -23.25 -12.80 20.09
N THR A 357 -24.34 -12.56 20.81
CA THR A 357 -24.89 -13.48 21.81
C THR A 357 -26.26 -13.98 21.37
N ALA A 358 -26.45 -15.29 21.37
CA ALA A 358 -27.76 -15.95 21.33
C ALA A 358 -28.21 -16.27 22.75
N THR A 359 -29.49 -16.11 23.08
CA THR A 359 -30.06 -16.42 24.40
C THR A 359 -31.45 -17.05 24.27
N ALA A 360 -31.66 -18.16 24.96
CA ALA A 360 -32.93 -18.89 25.04
C ALA A 360 -32.99 -19.73 26.33
N ALA A 361 -34.16 -19.87 26.96
CA ALA A 361 -34.38 -20.74 28.12
C ALA A 361 -33.33 -20.62 29.25
N GLY A 362 -32.93 -19.38 29.58
CA GLY A 362 -31.90 -19.12 30.61
C GLY A 362 -30.47 -19.55 30.24
N LYS A 363 -30.22 -19.97 29.00
CA LYS A 363 -28.89 -20.31 28.46
C LYS A 363 -28.44 -19.27 27.43
N SER A 364 -27.13 -19.06 27.35
CA SER A 364 -26.49 -18.15 26.39
C SER A 364 -25.35 -18.84 25.65
N ALA A 365 -25.16 -18.51 24.37
CA ALA A 365 -24.00 -18.90 23.58
C ALA A 365 -23.49 -17.70 22.78
N THR A 366 -22.17 -17.59 22.59
CA THR A 366 -21.52 -16.38 22.05
C THR A 366 -20.57 -16.67 20.91
N CYS A 367 -20.54 -15.78 19.92
CA CYS A 367 -19.57 -15.75 18.83
C CYS A 367 -18.81 -14.42 18.84
N THR A 368 -17.47 -14.46 18.80
CA THR A 368 -16.65 -13.25 18.64
C THR A 368 -16.41 -13.01 17.16
N VAL A 369 -16.93 -11.89 16.65
CA VAL A 369 -16.81 -11.49 15.26
C VAL A 369 -15.75 -10.41 15.14
N GLN A 370 -14.67 -10.69 14.40
CA GLN A 370 -13.73 -9.66 13.98
C GLN A 370 -14.22 -9.09 12.64
N VAL A 371 -14.71 -7.85 12.66
CA VAL A 371 -15.02 -7.13 11.43
C VAL A 371 -13.71 -6.62 10.82
N LEU A 372 -13.46 -7.00 9.57
CA LEU A 372 -12.27 -6.66 8.81
C LEU A 372 -12.49 -5.42 7.93
N PHE A 373 -11.44 -4.62 7.75
CA PHE A 373 -11.39 -3.62 6.68
C PHE A 373 -11.42 -4.30 5.31
N LYS A 374 -11.94 -3.60 4.29
CA LYS A 374 -12.00 -4.12 2.91
C LYS A 374 -10.60 -4.34 2.30
N ASP A 375 -9.60 -3.62 2.79
CA ASP A 375 -8.22 -3.57 2.31
C ASP A 375 -7.19 -4.18 3.29
N VAL A 376 -7.64 -4.93 4.31
CA VAL A 376 -6.78 -5.70 5.24
C VAL A 376 -7.43 -7.04 5.55
N THR A 377 -7.49 -7.92 4.55
CA THR A 377 -8.16 -9.23 4.62
C THR A 377 -7.21 -10.42 4.67
N ASN A 378 -5.95 -10.26 4.27
CA ASN A 378 -4.97 -11.34 4.27
C ASN A 378 -4.32 -11.52 5.66
N ALA A 379 -4.69 -12.60 6.35
CA ALA A 379 -4.14 -12.94 7.67
C ALA A 379 -2.62 -13.20 7.69
N LYS A 380 -1.99 -13.43 6.53
CA LYS A 380 -0.54 -13.64 6.40
C LYS A 380 0.26 -12.33 6.36
N ASP A 381 -0.38 -11.19 6.13
CA ASP A 381 0.32 -9.90 6.11
C ASP A 381 0.93 -9.60 7.49
N PHE A 382 2.21 -9.20 7.54
CA PHE A 382 2.89 -8.95 8.82
C PHE A 382 2.25 -7.82 9.65
N TRP A 383 1.38 -7.01 9.04
CA TRP A 383 0.61 -5.95 9.68
C TRP A 383 -0.86 -6.32 9.98
N TYR A 384 -1.37 -7.50 9.59
CA TYR A 384 -2.75 -7.92 9.88
C TYR A 384 -3.02 -7.94 11.38
N ALA A 385 -2.29 -8.77 12.12
CA ALA A 385 -2.42 -8.87 13.57
C ALA A 385 -2.10 -7.53 14.30
N PRO A 386 -1.01 -6.80 13.95
CA PRO A 386 -0.80 -5.44 14.45
C PRO A 386 -1.96 -4.47 14.24
N THR A 387 -2.61 -4.52 13.06
CA THR A 387 -3.73 -3.65 12.71
C THR A 387 -4.92 -3.93 13.63
N TYR A 388 -5.42 -5.18 13.64
CA TYR A 388 -6.61 -5.50 14.44
C TYR A 388 -6.36 -5.45 15.95
N TYR A 389 -5.14 -5.73 16.41
CA TYR A 389 -4.77 -5.51 17.82
C TYR A 389 -4.93 -4.03 18.23
N LEU A 390 -4.49 -3.09 17.39
CA LEU A 390 -4.57 -1.66 17.70
C LEU A 390 -5.95 -1.05 17.41
N VAL A 391 -6.72 -1.61 16.46
CA VAL A 391 -8.13 -1.25 16.25
C VAL A 391 -8.98 -1.66 17.46
N ASN A 392 -8.80 -2.89 17.95
CA ASN A 392 -9.59 -3.41 19.08
C ASN A 392 -9.22 -2.74 20.42
N LYS A 393 -8.09 -2.01 20.49
CA LYS A 393 -7.72 -1.13 21.61
C LYS A 393 -8.07 0.35 21.36
N ASP A 394 -8.84 0.65 20.30
CA ASP A 394 -9.23 1.98 19.81
C ASP A 394 -8.04 2.94 19.50
N VAL A 395 -6.82 2.40 19.38
CA VAL A 395 -5.59 3.16 19.13
C VAL A 395 -5.55 3.70 17.71
N VAL A 396 -5.93 2.86 16.75
CA VAL A 396 -5.90 3.20 15.32
C VAL A 396 -7.27 2.96 14.71
N LYS A 397 -7.81 4.01 14.08
CA LYS A 397 -9.13 4.03 13.45
C LYS A 397 -8.99 3.97 11.92
N GLY A 398 -10.04 3.52 11.24
CA GLY A 398 -10.07 3.47 9.77
C GLY A 398 -10.47 4.80 9.12
N TYR A 399 -10.25 4.86 7.81
CA TYR A 399 -10.84 5.84 6.89
C TYR A 399 -12.20 5.35 6.37
N ASP A 400 -12.91 6.22 5.64
CA ASP A 400 -14.22 5.93 5.01
C ASP A 400 -15.19 5.18 5.93
N LYS A 401 -15.67 5.90 6.95
CA LYS A 401 -16.58 5.38 7.99
C LYS A 401 -16.04 4.11 8.68
N GLN A 402 -14.71 3.99 8.80
CA GLN A 402 -13.98 2.84 9.34
C GLN A 402 -14.07 1.55 8.50
N THR A 403 -14.27 1.66 7.18
CA THR A 403 -14.31 0.49 6.27
C THR A 403 -13.00 0.24 5.52
N LEU A 404 -12.07 1.20 5.52
CA LEU A 404 -10.73 1.10 4.92
C LEU A 404 -9.64 1.44 5.94
N PHE A 405 -8.51 0.72 5.91
CA PHE A 405 -7.34 1.02 6.73
C PHE A 405 -6.32 1.92 6.03
N LYS A 406 -6.17 1.75 4.72
CA LYS A 406 -5.15 2.33 3.84
C LYS A 406 -3.71 1.99 4.30
N PRO A 407 -3.29 0.71 4.25
CA PRO A 407 -1.98 0.25 4.74
C PRO A 407 -0.77 0.87 4.02
N ALA A 408 -0.96 1.38 2.80
CA ALA A 408 0.08 2.05 2.00
C ALA A 408 0.16 3.57 2.18
N ASN A 409 -0.78 4.21 2.89
CA ASN A 409 -0.68 5.64 3.15
C ASN A 409 0.53 5.95 4.04
N VAL A 410 1.25 7.01 3.73
CA VAL A 410 2.25 7.61 4.62
C VAL A 410 1.56 8.14 5.90
N CYS A 411 2.19 8.00 7.05
CA CYS A 411 1.70 8.58 8.30
C CYS A 411 2.39 9.91 8.61
N THR A 412 1.65 10.89 9.12
CA THR A 412 2.21 12.19 9.55
C THR A 412 2.65 12.17 11.01
N ARG A 413 3.44 13.17 11.44
CA ARG A 413 3.84 13.36 12.85
C ARG A 413 2.63 13.47 13.79
N ALA A 414 1.56 14.15 13.37
CA ALA A 414 0.31 14.25 14.12
C ALA A 414 -0.38 12.90 14.32
N GLN A 415 -0.42 12.04 13.28
CA GLN A 415 -0.98 10.70 13.41
C GLN A 415 -0.18 9.85 14.41
N MET A 416 1.14 9.89 14.35
CA MET A 416 2.01 9.12 15.26
C MET A 416 1.81 9.50 16.73
N VAL A 417 1.83 10.80 17.07
CA VAL A 417 1.61 11.23 18.46
C VAL A 417 0.20 10.91 18.95
N THR A 418 -0.81 10.97 18.07
CA THR A 418 -2.19 10.58 18.41
C THR A 418 -2.31 9.09 18.71
N PHE A 419 -1.65 8.23 17.93
CA PHE A 419 -1.63 6.79 18.20
C PHE A 419 -0.91 6.47 19.51
N ILE A 420 0.23 7.12 19.80
CA ILE A 420 0.93 6.94 21.07
C ILE A 420 0.07 7.40 22.26
N TRP A 421 -0.59 8.55 22.15
CA TRP A 421 -1.48 9.08 23.18
C TRP A 421 -2.64 8.13 23.48
N ARG A 422 -3.29 7.59 22.44
CA ARG A 422 -4.33 6.56 22.58
C ARG A 422 -3.81 5.25 23.16
N LEU A 423 -2.64 4.80 22.75
CA LEU A 423 -1.99 3.60 23.31
C LEU A 423 -1.74 3.74 24.82
N LYS A 424 -1.63 4.97 25.33
CA LYS A 424 -1.54 5.28 26.76
C LYS A 424 -2.87 5.60 27.45
N GLY A 425 -4.01 5.43 26.78
CA GLY A 425 -5.35 5.64 27.34
C GLY A 425 -5.86 7.07 27.25
N GLU A 426 -5.42 7.85 26.26
CA GLU A 426 -5.80 9.26 26.05
C GLU A 426 -5.68 10.18 27.31
N PRO A 427 -4.57 10.10 28.09
CA PRO A 427 -4.40 10.86 29.33
C PRO A 427 -4.50 12.38 29.10
N ALA A 428 -5.21 13.08 29.99
CA ALA A 428 -5.34 14.53 29.90
C ALA A 428 -3.97 15.23 30.04
N PRO A 429 -3.65 16.21 29.18
CA PRO A 429 -2.46 17.05 29.38
C PRO A 429 -2.59 17.91 30.64
N LYS A 430 -1.46 18.22 31.28
CA LYS A 430 -1.41 19.09 32.47
C LYS A 430 -1.65 20.55 32.12
N THR A 431 -1.13 20.99 30.97
CA THR A 431 -1.27 22.35 30.45
C THR A 431 -2.46 22.46 29.49
N LYS A 432 -3.12 23.62 29.51
CA LYS A 432 -4.32 23.89 28.70
C LYS A 432 -4.02 24.48 27.31
N THR A 433 -2.74 24.75 27.02
CA THR A 433 -2.29 25.48 25.82
C THR A 433 -1.11 24.80 25.17
N CYS A 434 -1.23 24.49 23.87
CA CYS A 434 -0.10 24.04 23.08
C CYS A 434 0.90 25.18 22.85
N LYS A 435 2.20 24.87 23.02
CA LYS A 435 3.30 25.82 22.77
C LYS A 435 3.70 25.91 21.29
N PHE A 436 3.18 25.01 20.45
CA PHE A 436 3.53 24.94 19.04
C PHE A 436 2.61 25.85 18.22
N SER A 437 3.19 26.76 17.45
CA SER A 437 2.46 27.82 16.72
C SER A 437 1.55 27.29 15.60
N ASP A 438 1.86 26.11 15.07
CA ASP A 438 1.16 25.42 13.98
C ASP A 438 0.15 24.35 14.46
N VAL A 439 -0.17 24.32 15.76
CA VAL A 439 -1.09 23.36 16.39
C VAL A 439 -2.31 24.07 16.98
N LYS A 440 -3.46 23.97 16.32
CA LYS A 440 -4.69 24.70 16.63
C LYS A 440 -5.57 23.92 17.62
N LYS A 441 -6.32 24.62 18.47
CA LYS A 441 -7.27 24.01 19.45
C LYS A 441 -8.31 23.09 18.81
N THR A 442 -8.62 23.31 17.54
CA THR A 442 -9.56 22.52 16.72
C THR A 442 -8.96 21.24 16.14
N ASP A 443 -7.63 21.07 16.18
CA ASP A 443 -6.96 19.91 15.60
C ASP A 443 -7.25 18.65 16.43
N TYR A 444 -7.58 17.54 15.78
CA TYR A 444 -7.87 16.26 16.45
C TYR A 444 -6.71 15.75 17.32
N PHE A 445 -5.49 16.23 17.06
CA PHE A 445 -4.25 15.88 17.75
C PHE A 445 -3.85 16.89 18.83
N TYR A 446 -4.61 17.97 19.07
CA TYR A 446 -4.23 19.06 19.97
C TYR A 446 -3.78 18.57 21.36
N LYS A 447 -4.64 17.79 22.04
CA LYS A 447 -4.35 17.20 23.36
C LYS A 447 -3.16 16.24 23.31
N ALA A 448 -3.06 15.42 22.27
CA ALA A 448 -1.96 14.47 22.08
C ALA A 448 -0.61 15.17 21.89
N CYS A 449 -0.56 16.28 21.15
CA CYS A 449 0.65 17.11 20.98
C CYS A 449 1.09 17.76 22.29
N ILE A 450 0.15 18.29 23.09
CA ILE A 450 0.46 18.86 24.41
C ILE A 450 1.04 17.79 25.32
N TRP A 451 0.30 16.71 25.56
CA TRP A 451 0.72 15.61 26.43
C TRP A 451 2.04 14.97 25.95
N GLY A 452 2.19 14.77 24.64
CA GLY A 452 3.40 14.22 24.05
C GLY A 452 4.63 15.11 24.26
N ASN A 453 4.46 16.43 24.28
CA ASN A 453 5.53 17.38 24.59
C ASN A 453 5.83 17.43 26.10
N GLU A 454 4.82 17.41 26.97
CA GLU A 454 4.98 17.37 28.43
C GLU A 454 5.76 16.14 28.90
N ASN A 455 5.60 15.01 28.20
CA ASN A 455 6.29 13.75 28.52
C ASN A 455 7.56 13.56 27.66
N HIS A 456 8.03 14.60 26.96
CA HIS A 456 9.22 14.58 26.10
C HIS A 456 9.24 13.47 25.01
N ILE A 457 8.06 12.97 24.63
CA ILE A 457 7.87 12.00 23.54
C ILE A 457 8.06 12.70 22.21
N VAL A 458 7.46 13.88 22.06
CA VAL A 458 7.60 14.74 20.88
C VAL A 458 8.28 16.05 21.22
N GLU A 459 9.06 16.54 20.26
CA GLU A 459 9.72 17.84 20.29
C GLU A 459 9.38 18.57 18.99
N GLY A 460 9.30 19.89 19.07
CA GLY A 460 9.14 20.77 17.91
C GLY A 460 10.49 21.17 17.29
N TYR A 461 10.40 21.98 16.25
CA TYR A 461 11.54 22.59 15.59
C TYR A 461 11.97 23.89 16.31
N LYS A 462 13.13 24.44 15.96
CA LYS A 462 13.70 25.64 16.62
C LYS A 462 12.86 26.91 16.38
N ASP A 463 12.05 26.92 15.33
CA ASP A 463 11.10 27.99 14.96
C ASP A 463 9.80 27.98 15.81
N GLY A 464 9.67 27.03 16.75
CA GLY A 464 8.47 26.88 17.59
C GLY A 464 7.35 26.04 16.95
N THR A 465 7.54 25.47 15.77
CA THR A 465 6.54 24.61 15.11
C THR A 465 6.65 23.14 15.54
N PHE A 466 5.59 22.35 15.35
CA PHE A 466 5.58 20.91 15.52
C PHE A 466 5.70 20.15 14.18
N GLY A 467 5.29 20.75 13.07
CA GLY A 467 5.17 20.11 11.76
C GLY A 467 4.15 18.96 11.73
N PRO A 468 2.88 19.14 12.13
CA PRO A 468 1.90 18.06 12.28
C PRO A 468 1.64 17.29 10.98
N GLN A 469 1.68 17.97 9.83
CA GLN A 469 1.44 17.39 8.50
C GLN A 469 2.70 16.83 7.83
N ILE A 470 3.89 17.05 8.39
CA ILE A 470 5.13 16.50 7.86
C ILE A 470 5.08 14.97 7.96
N VAL A 471 5.46 14.30 6.87
CA VAL A 471 5.52 12.85 6.81
C VAL A 471 6.50 12.31 7.84
N CYS A 472 6.03 11.36 8.64
CA CYS A 472 6.80 10.71 9.68
C CYS A 472 7.72 9.66 9.03
N ALA A 473 8.95 10.04 8.68
CA ALA A 473 9.97 9.07 8.32
C ALA A 473 10.23 8.04 9.44
N ARG A 474 10.73 6.84 9.08
CA ARG A 474 10.93 5.70 9.99
C ARG A 474 11.78 6.03 11.23
N ARG A 475 12.79 6.90 11.10
CA ARG A 475 13.60 7.38 12.25
C ARG A 475 12.78 8.08 13.33
N HIS A 476 11.78 8.88 12.93
CA HIS A 476 10.92 9.59 13.88
C HIS A 476 10.05 8.61 14.67
N ALA A 477 9.48 7.61 14.00
CA ALA A 477 8.64 6.60 14.62
C ALA A 477 9.37 5.84 15.75
N VAL A 478 10.58 5.35 15.46
CA VAL A 478 11.42 4.66 16.45
C VAL A 478 11.88 5.60 17.57
N THR A 479 12.23 6.85 17.24
CA THR A 479 12.64 7.86 18.23
C THR A 479 11.52 8.19 19.21
N PHE A 480 10.26 8.31 18.75
CA PHE A 480 9.12 8.61 19.62
C PHE A 480 8.84 7.45 20.58
N LEU A 481 8.92 6.20 20.11
CA LEU A 481 8.74 5.01 20.96
C LEU A 481 9.88 4.85 21.98
N TRP A 482 11.12 5.20 21.60
CA TRP A 482 12.26 5.21 22.52
C TRP A 482 12.11 6.28 23.61
N ARG A 483 11.61 7.48 23.25
CA ARG A 483 11.31 8.54 24.22
C ARG A 483 10.17 8.15 25.16
N LEU A 484 9.10 7.57 24.63
CA LEU A 484 7.99 6.99 25.39
C LEU A 484 8.44 5.88 26.36
N ALA A 485 9.51 5.16 26.04
CA ALA A 485 10.14 4.18 26.93
C ALA A 485 11.06 4.79 28.00
N ASN A 486 11.12 6.13 28.13
CA ASN A 486 12.07 6.90 28.93
C ASN A 486 13.54 6.78 28.49
N LYS A 487 13.78 6.83 27.17
CA LYS A 487 15.12 6.90 26.54
C LYS A 487 16.12 5.82 27.02
N PRO A 488 15.72 4.53 27.12
CA PRO A 488 16.57 3.47 27.67
C PRO A 488 17.82 3.23 26.80
N LYS A 489 18.98 3.05 27.43
CA LYS A 489 20.19 2.63 26.70
C LYS A 489 20.02 1.20 26.18
N SER A 490 20.58 0.93 25.00
CA SER A 490 20.73 -0.44 24.52
C SER A 490 21.82 -1.16 25.32
N SER A 491 21.60 -2.43 25.64
CA SER A 491 22.65 -3.31 26.17
C SER A 491 23.60 -3.78 25.08
N SER A 492 23.17 -3.73 23.80
CA SER A 492 24.01 -4.10 22.66
C SER A 492 24.72 -2.88 22.07
N THR A 493 26.04 -2.97 21.92
CA THR A 493 26.86 -1.99 21.20
C THR A 493 26.92 -2.26 19.68
N LYS A 494 26.45 -3.43 19.23
CA LYS A 494 26.56 -3.89 17.83
C LYS A 494 25.41 -3.33 16.99
N ASN A 495 25.69 -2.23 16.27
CA ASN A 495 24.81 -1.77 15.21
C ASN A 495 24.72 -2.81 14.08
N LYS A 496 23.49 -3.16 13.69
CA LYS A 496 23.18 -4.11 12.61
C LYS A 496 22.82 -3.43 11.29
N PHE A 497 22.68 -2.10 11.28
CA PHE A 497 22.18 -1.34 10.13
C PHE A 497 23.30 -0.49 9.49
N LYS A 498 23.60 -0.78 8.22
CA LYS A 498 24.67 -0.15 7.43
C LYS A 498 24.45 1.36 7.23
N ASP A 499 23.19 1.78 7.22
CA ASP A 499 22.71 3.14 6.94
C ASP A 499 22.38 3.95 8.21
N VAL A 500 22.94 3.55 9.35
CA VAL A 500 22.74 4.20 10.65
C VAL A 500 24.12 4.45 11.28
N LYS A 501 24.46 5.72 11.52
CA LYS A 501 25.78 6.15 12.00
C LYS A 501 25.72 6.50 13.49
N LYS A 502 26.84 6.34 14.21
CA LYS A 502 26.93 6.70 15.64
C LYS A 502 26.59 8.17 15.93
N SER A 503 26.80 9.05 14.94
CA SER A 503 26.48 10.48 14.98
C SER A 503 25.00 10.80 14.75
N ASP A 504 24.18 9.84 14.32
CA ASP A 504 22.76 10.08 14.08
C ASP A 504 22.02 10.28 15.40
N TYR A 505 21.20 11.32 15.50
CA TYR A 505 20.42 11.61 16.73
C TYR A 505 19.50 10.45 17.15
N PHE A 506 19.12 9.58 16.20
CA PHE A 506 18.28 8.41 16.40
C PHE A 506 19.06 7.10 16.63
N TYR A 507 20.40 7.13 16.67
CA TYR A 507 21.25 5.94 16.80
C TYR A 507 20.88 5.06 18.00
N GLN A 508 20.78 5.66 19.19
CA GLN A 508 20.42 4.95 20.43
C GLN A 508 19.00 4.37 20.40
N ALA A 509 18.04 5.12 19.84
CA ALA A 509 16.68 4.66 19.64
C ALA A 509 16.61 3.44 18.71
N THR A 510 17.37 3.46 17.62
CA THR A 510 17.48 2.36 16.66
C THR A 510 18.12 1.12 17.26
N LEU A 511 19.22 1.26 18.02
CA LEU A 511 19.84 0.12 18.71
C LEU A 511 18.87 -0.53 19.70
N TRP A 512 18.28 0.25 20.59
CA TRP A 512 17.32 -0.25 21.58
C TRP A 512 16.11 -0.92 20.90
N ALA A 513 15.52 -0.31 19.88
CA ALA A 513 14.36 -0.87 19.19
C ALA A 513 14.71 -2.17 18.45
N SER A 514 15.94 -2.29 17.94
CA SER A 514 16.44 -3.53 17.34
C SER A 514 16.66 -4.64 18.38
N GLU A 515 17.31 -4.31 19.50
CA GLU A 515 17.53 -5.22 20.62
C GLU A 515 16.20 -5.77 21.17
N LYS A 516 15.19 -4.91 21.33
CA LYS A 516 13.86 -5.29 21.83
C LYS A 516 12.92 -5.83 20.73
N LYS A 517 13.44 -6.12 19.53
CA LYS A 517 12.71 -6.70 18.37
C LYS A 517 11.53 -5.84 17.84
N ILE A 518 11.38 -4.61 18.33
CA ILE A 518 10.43 -3.59 17.85
C ILE A 518 10.76 -3.25 16.39
N LEU A 519 12.05 -3.04 16.11
CA LEU A 519 12.59 -2.81 14.78
C LEU A 519 13.33 -4.05 14.27
N ALA A 520 12.94 -4.56 13.10
CA ALA A 520 13.69 -5.62 12.40
C ALA A 520 14.70 -5.08 11.38
N GLY A 521 14.41 -3.94 10.74
CA GLY A 521 15.11 -3.48 9.54
C GLY A 521 14.69 -4.26 8.29
N TYR A 522 15.52 -4.19 7.26
CA TYR A 522 15.37 -4.87 5.98
C TYR A 522 16.43 -5.97 5.80
N SER A 523 16.20 -6.92 4.89
CA SER A 523 17.07 -8.09 4.68
C SER A 523 18.47 -7.75 4.15
N ASP A 524 18.62 -6.57 3.54
CA ASP A 524 19.89 -6.00 3.07
C ASP A 524 20.81 -5.48 4.20
N GLY A 525 20.32 -5.49 5.45
CA GLY A 525 21.01 -4.91 6.59
C GLY A 525 20.84 -3.40 6.70
N THR A 526 19.72 -2.83 6.23
CA THR A 526 19.37 -1.40 6.37
C THR A 526 18.18 -1.17 7.31
N PHE A 527 18.13 0.01 7.93
CA PHE A 527 16.95 0.51 8.65
C PHE A 527 16.03 1.33 7.72
N ARG A 528 16.62 2.04 6.76
CA ARG A 528 16.04 3.10 5.92
C ARG A 528 15.46 4.24 6.77
N PRO A 529 16.28 4.94 7.60
CA PRO A 529 15.81 5.95 8.54
C PRO A 529 15.09 7.14 7.87
N ASN A 530 15.42 7.39 6.60
CA ASN A 530 14.87 8.48 5.82
C ASN A 530 13.66 8.12 4.97
N GLY A 531 13.33 6.84 4.82
CA GLY A 531 12.11 6.41 4.14
C GLY A 531 10.85 6.72 4.95
N ASP A 532 9.75 7.01 4.25
CA ASP A 532 8.45 7.29 4.84
C ASP A 532 7.92 6.10 5.66
N CYS A 533 7.41 6.37 6.87
CA CYS A 533 6.77 5.34 7.67
C CYS A 533 5.32 5.19 7.21
N LEU A 534 5.08 4.15 6.40
CA LEU A 534 3.74 3.78 5.94
C LEU A 534 2.88 3.31 7.12
N ARG A 535 1.56 3.47 7.03
CA ARG A 535 0.60 3.12 8.10
C ARG A 535 0.77 1.67 8.57
N ARG A 536 0.99 0.73 7.65
CA ARG A 536 1.30 -0.68 7.99
C ARG A 536 2.55 -0.86 8.83
N GLN A 537 3.61 -0.09 8.57
CA GLN A 537 4.83 -0.11 9.36
C GLN A 537 4.63 0.54 10.74
N MET A 538 3.88 1.64 10.77
CA MET A 538 3.56 2.38 11.99
C MET A 538 2.84 1.50 13.02
N VAL A 539 1.79 0.77 12.58
CA VAL A 539 1.07 -0.16 13.46
C VAL A 539 1.93 -1.34 13.90
N THR A 540 2.82 -1.85 13.04
CA THR A 540 3.77 -2.90 13.42
C THR A 540 4.74 -2.43 14.50
N PHE A 541 5.26 -1.20 14.43
CA PHE A 541 6.12 -0.66 15.49
C PHE A 541 5.36 -0.45 16.80
N LEU A 542 4.16 0.14 16.76
CA LEU A 542 3.31 0.34 17.94
C LEU A 542 2.89 -0.98 18.60
N TYR A 543 2.46 -1.96 17.80
CA TYR A 543 2.10 -3.31 18.26
C TYR A 543 3.27 -4.00 18.97
N LYS A 544 4.46 -4.00 18.35
CA LYS A 544 5.64 -4.64 18.93
C LYS A 544 6.13 -3.92 20.18
N TYR A 545 6.04 -2.60 20.22
CA TYR A 545 6.34 -1.80 21.41
C TYR A 545 5.40 -2.16 22.56
N ASP A 546 4.08 -2.17 22.31
CA ASP A 546 3.09 -2.49 23.34
C ASP A 546 3.23 -3.94 23.82
N LYS A 547 3.49 -4.89 22.91
CA LYS A 547 3.83 -6.28 23.29
C LYS A 547 5.10 -6.37 24.12
N TYR A 548 6.13 -5.56 23.84
CA TYR A 548 7.36 -5.50 24.64
C TYR A 548 7.10 -4.94 26.06
N ILE A 549 6.27 -3.89 26.19
CA ILE A 549 5.97 -3.30 27.50
C ILE A 549 5.08 -4.22 28.35
N ASN A 550 4.08 -4.89 27.76
CA ASN A 550 3.20 -5.82 28.49
C ASN A 550 3.85 -7.20 28.80
N LEU A 551 5.15 -7.37 28.51
CA LEU A 551 5.97 -8.52 28.92
C LEU A 551 6.92 -8.17 30.09
N LYS A 552 6.79 -6.95 30.65
CA LYS A 552 7.48 -6.45 31.83
C LYS A 552 6.47 -6.18 32.94
#